data_AF-A0A814Q495-F1
#
_entry.id   AF-A0A814Q495-F1
#
_cell.length_a   1.000
_cell.length_b   1.000
_cell.length_c   1.000
_cell.angle_alpha   90.00
_cell.angle_beta   90.00
_cell.angle_gamma   90.00
#
_symmetry.space_group_name_H-M   'P 1'
#
loop_
_entity.id
_entity.type
_entity.pdbx_description
1 polymer ?
#
loop_
_entity_poly.entity_id
_entity_poly.type
_entity_poly.pdbx_seq_one_letter_code
_entity_poly.pdbx_strand_id
1 'polypeptide(L)'
;MTLCRVVRPCFQTLKRGKSISSLSDYRDRSFYKYFIDIQTRWRDNDIYGHVNNVVYGEWIDTIVNKYLIERCSLEPLQSPSIGFVVSSYCQYFSPTSYPSIISAGLLIKKIGKSSVDYQVGIFEDNQALKAAAMAPIAETKIVLAEGYAWILLEAVIICIHMLITGMTMASVRKRFFSKEFYEKHFPQYKQLGKVMKPDGGYPDDGQGRLADKLSDEDWFTFNNYRRAHMNYLEGGFAVIVPLLISGLSYTRVAFIAGLVYIVAREIYSQGYRRSGSKGRLVGALTLDAALLTLWSMALYTCFHWGNGLSGLQRLLF
;
A
#
# COMPACT_ATOMS: atom_id res chain seq x y z
N MET A 1 -12.42 0.04 -20.11
CA MET A 1 -13.87 -0.22 -20.29
C MET A 1 -14.34 -0.87 -19.00
N THR A 2 -15.33 -0.34 -18.28
CA THR A 2 -15.72 -0.87 -16.96
C THR A 2 -16.37 -2.25 -17.09
N LEU A 3 -16.11 -3.18 -16.17
CA LEU A 3 -16.74 -4.52 -16.14
C LEU A 3 -18.25 -4.41 -16.42
N CYS A 4 -18.94 -3.51 -15.70
CA CYS A 4 -20.38 -3.21 -15.83
C CYS A 4 -20.85 -2.78 -17.24
N ARG A 5 -19.97 -2.24 -18.10
CA ARG A 5 -20.32 -1.89 -19.49
C ARG A 5 -20.24 -3.11 -20.41
N VAL A 6 -19.25 -3.98 -20.20
CA VAL A 6 -19.04 -5.21 -21.00
C VAL A 6 -20.18 -6.20 -20.74
N VAL A 7 -20.53 -6.36 -19.47
CA VAL A 7 -21.54 -7.33 -19.00
C VAL A 7 -22.97 -6.80 -18.99
N ARG A 8 -23.18 -5.50 -19.24
CA ARG A 8 -24.52 -4.86 -19.20
C ARG A 8 -25.56 -5.51 -20.12
N PRO A 9 -25.23 -5.80 -21.40
CA PRO A 9 -26.19 -6.41 -22.32
C PRO A 9 -26.58 -7.82 -21.87
N CYS A 10 -25.61 -8.58 -21.37
CA CYS A 10 -25.78 -9.91 -20.82
C CYS A 10 -26.73 -9.91 -19.60
N PHE A 11 -26.49 -9.00 -18.63
CA PHE A 11 -27.28 -8.95 -17.39
C PHE A 11 -28.71 -8.45 -17.51
N GLN A 12 -29.09 -7.80 -18.61
CA GLN A 12 -30.48 -7.40 -18.81
C GLN A 12 -31.42 -8.61 -18.87
N THR A 13 -30.92 -9.76 -19.34
CA THR A 13 -31.68 -11.02 -19.40
C THR A 13 -31.96 -11.63 -18.02
N LEU A 14 -31.11 -11.35 -17.03
CA LEU A 14 -31.28 -11.76 -15.64
C LEU A 14 -31.99 -10.73 -14.78
N LYS A 15 -32.36 -9.56 -15.33
CA LYS A 15 -33.02 -8.49 -14.58
C LYS A 15 -34.53 -8.73 -14.57
N ARG A 16 -35.14 -8.80 -13.38
CA ARG A 16 -36.62 -8.73 -13.23
C ARG A 16 -37.00 -7.47 -12.47
N GLY A 17 -38.14 -6.87 -12.83
CA GLY A 17 -38.54 -5.51 -12.42
C GLY A 17 -39.12 -5.32 -11.01
N LYS A 18 -39.20 -6.36 -10.16
CA LYS A 18 -39.67 -6.21 -8.77
C LYS A 18 -38.51 -6.26 -7.78
N SER A 19 -38.49 -5.31 -6.86
CA SER A 19 -37.54 -5.24 -5.75
C SER A 19 -37.73 -6.44 -4.82
N ILE A 20 -36.68 -7.24 -4.62
CA ILE A 20 -36.62 -8.26 -3.58
C ILE A 20 -36.50 -7.55 -2.23
N SER A 21 -37.46 -7.76 -1.33
CA SER A 21 -37.54 -7.06 -0.05
C SER A 21 -37.64 -7.98 1.16
N SER A 22 -37.97 -9.26 0.98
CA SER A 22 -38.24 -10.18 2.09
C SER A 22 -37.42 -11.47 2.04
N LEU A 23 -37.22 -12.11 3.20
CA LEU A 23 -36.48 -13.37 3.35
C LEU A 23 -37.15 -14.57 2.62
N SER A 24 -38.46 -14.46 2.32
CA SER A 24 -39.21 -15.46 1.57
C SER A 24 -38.91 -15.41 0.08
N ASP A 25 -38.54 -14.24 -0.46
CA ASP A 25 -38.21 -14.06 -1.88
C ASP A 25 -36.98 -14.87 -2.28
N TYR A 26 -36.04 -15.07 -1.35
CA TYR A 26 -34.86 -15.92 -1.57
C TYR A 26 -35.20 -17.41 -1.73
N ARG A 27 -36.42 -17.82 -1.35
CA ARG A 27 -36.91 -19.22 -1.25
C ARG A 27 -37.64 -19.65 -2.50
N ASP A 28 -38.06 -18.70 -3.32
CA ASP A 28 -38.82 -19.00 -4.51
C ASP A 28 -37.88 -19.12 -5.72
N ARG A 29 -37.84 -20.33 -6.28
CA ARG A 29 -37.05 -20.68 -7.47
C ARG A 29 -37.42 -19.81 -8.67
N SER A 30 -38.66 -19.32 -8.75
CA SER A 30 -39.18 -18.50 -9.86
C SER A 30 -38.48 -17.14 -10.03
N PHE A 31 -37.76 -16.68 -9.00
CA PHE A 31 -36.97 -15.46 -9.06
C PHE A 31 -35.68 -15.60 -9.88
N TYR A 32 -35.10 -16.80 -9.92
CA TYR A 32 -33.84 -17.05 -10.59
C TYR A 32 -34.06 -17.36 -12.08
N LYS A 33 -33.09 -16.98 -12.92
CA LYS A 33 -33.25 -17.00 -14.38
C LYS A 33 -32.25 -17.90 -15.10
N TYR A 34 -31.08 -18.08 -14.52
CA TYR A 34 -30.06 -18.99 -15.05
C TYR A 34 -29.80 -20.07 -14.01
N PHE A 35 -29.76 -21.32 -14.44
CA PHE A 35 -29.57 -22.47 -13.56
C PHE A 35 -28.43 -23.35 -14.06
N ILE A 36 -27.70 -23.93 -13.11
CA ILE A 36 -26.75 -25.01 -13.36
C ILE A 36 -26.98 -26.11 -12.32
N ASP A 37 -26.81 -27.35 -12.74
CA ASP A 37 -26.86 -28.48 -11.82
C ASP A 37 -25.43 -28.87 -11.42
N ILE A 38 -25.24 -29.10 -10.12
CA ILE A 38 -23.96 -29.41 -9.48
C ILE A 38 -24.15 -30.70 -8.69
N GLN A 39 -23.39 -31.73 -9.05
CA GLN A 39 -23.33 -32.99 -8.32
C GLN A 39 -22.47 -32.81 -7.06
N THR A 40 -23.03 -33.13 -5.89
CA THR A 40 -22.23 -33.21 -4.65
C THR A 40 -21.21 -34.34 -4.75
N ARG A 41 -20.06 -34.15 -4.10
CA ARG A 41 -18.95 -35.12 -4.02
C ARG A 41 -18.87 -35.67 -2.60
N TRP A 42 -18.33 -36.88 -2.43
CA TRP A 42 -18.10 -37.46 -1.10
C TRP A 42 -17.31 -36.54 -0.15
N ARG A 43 -16.33 -35.80 -0.69
CA ARG A 43 -15.51 -34.83 0.07
C ARG A 43 -16.30 -33.60 0.55
N ASP A 44 -17.42 -33.29 -0.09
CA ASP A 44 -18.18 -32.09 0.24
C ASP A 44 -18.82 -32.21 1.63
N ASN A 45 -19.03 -33.43 2.14
CA ASN A 45 -19.55 -33.67 3.48
C ASN A 45 -18.48 -33.46 4.57
N ASP A 46 -18.88 -32.82 5.66
CA ASP A 46 -18.09 -32.72 6.89
C ASP A 46 -18.31 -33.91 7.83
N ILE A 47 -17.65 -33.89 8.99
CA ILE A 47 -17.75 -34.93 10.02
C ILE A 47 -19.18 -35.08 10.60
N TYR A 48 -20.03 -34.06 10.43
CA TYR A 48 -21.41 -34.07 10.89
C TYR A 48 -22.37 -34.64 9.85
N GLY A 49 -21.87 -35.10 8.70
CA GLY A 49 -22.66 -35.78 7.67
C GLY A 49 -23.45 -34.84 6.75
N HIS A 50 -23.18 -33.53 6.79
CA HIS A 50 -23.77 -32.54 5.90
C HIS A 50 -22.69 -31.88 5.04
N VAL A 51 -23.09 -31.26 3.94
CA VAL A 51 -22.18 -30.49 3.11
C VAL A 51 -21.61 -29.32 3.91
N ASN A 52 -20.28 -29.21 3.89
CA ASN A 52 -19.56 -28.16 4.58
C ASN A 52 -19.96 -26.77 4.06
N ASN A 53 -20.06 -25.79 4.95
CA ASN A 53 -20.48 -24.43 4.62
C ASN A 53 -19.59 -23.75 3.56
N VAL A 54 -18.31 -24.10 3.47
CA VAL A 54 -17.37 -23.60 2.44
C VAL A 54 -17.76 -24.03 1.03
N VAL A 55 -18.27 -25.25 0.88
CA VAL A 55 -18.61 -25.84 -0.43
C VAL A 55 -19.75 -25.05 -1.10
N TYR A 56 -20.67 -24.48 -0.33
CA TYR A 56 -21.70 -23.58 -0.88
C TYR A 56 -21.06 -22.36 -1.55
N GLY A 57 -19.97 -21.82 -0.98
CA GLY A 57 -19.17 -20.74 -1.58
C GLY A 57 -18.61 -21.15 -2.95
N GLU A 58 -18.10 -22.37 -3.06
CA GLU A 58 -17.60 -22.92 -4.33
C GLU A 58 -18.70 -23.02 -5.39
N TRP A 59 -19.92 -23.42 -5.01
CA TRP A 59 -21.07 -23.50 -5.92
C TRP A 59 -21.50 -22.12 -6.42
N ILE A 60 -21.50 -21.12 -5.53
CA ILE A 60 -21.80 -19.72 -5.85
C ILE A 60 -20.78 -19.17 -6.84
N ASP A 61 -19.49 -19.40 -6.60
CA ASP A 61 -18.44 -18.98 -7.51
C ASP A 61 -18.56 -19.67 -8.87
N THR A 62 -18.90 -20.96 -8.87
CA THR A 62 -19.07 -21.75 -10.09
C THR A 62 -20.17 -21.18 -10.98
N ILE A 63 -21.37 -20.92 -10.44
CA ILE A 63 -22.49 -20.41 -11.24
C ILE A 63 -22.24 -19.00 -11.78
N VAL A 64 -21.66 -18.11 -10.97
CA VAL A 64 -21.37 -16.73 -11.38
C VAL A 64 -20.34 -16.72 -12.50
N ASN A 65 -19.22 -17.43 -12.33
CA ASN A 65 -18.17 -17.47 -13.34
C ASN A 65 -18.62 -18.18 -14.61
N LYS A 66 -19.36 -19.28 -14.49
CA LYS A 66 -19.90 -19.99 -15.66
C LYS A 66 -20.83 -19.09 -16.46
N TYR A 67 -21.70 -18.32 -15.80
CA TYR A 67 -22.56 -17.35 -16.49
C TYR A 67 -21.74 -16.24 -17.19
N LEU A 68 -20.72 -15.68 -16.52
CA LEU A 68 -19.85 -14.66 -17.10
C LEU A 68 -19.11 -15.15 -18.35
N ILE A 69 -18.63 -16.39 -18.33
CA ILE A 69 -17.92 -17.01 -19.46
C ILE A 69 -18.90 -17.30 -20.60
N GLU A 70 -19.99 -18.03 -20.32
CA GLU A 70 -20.91 -18.52 -21.37
C GLU A 70 -21.78 -17.43 -21.98
N ARG A 71 -22.23 -16.46 -21.17
CA ARG A 71 -23.24 -15.48 -21.59
C ARG A 71 -22.69 -14.08 -21.76
N CYS A 72 -21.62 -13.73 -21.07
CA CYS A 72 -21.03 -12.40 -21.11
C CYS A 72 -19.66 -12.35 -21.82
N SER A 73 -19.20 -13.47 -22.38
CA SER A 73 -17.93 -13.60 -23.12
C SER A 73 -16.72 -13.08 -22.34
N LEU A 74 -16.76 -13.20 -21.00
CA LEU A 74 -15.66 -12.79 -20.15
C LEU A 74 -14.65 -13.92 -20.05
N GLU A 75 -13.51 -13.74 -20.68
CA GLU A 75 -12.35 -14.63 -20.54
C GLU A 75 -11.48 -14.18 -19.37
N PRO A 76 -11.34 -14.96 -18.28
CA PRO A 76 -10.65 -14.52 -17.07
C PRO A 76 -9.19 -14.07 -17.26
N LEU A 77 -8.49 -14.65 -18.24
CA LEU A 77 -7.06 -14.37 -18.49
C LEU A 77 -6.80 -13.34 -19.60
N GLN A 78 -7.76 -13.14 -20.51
CA GLN A 78 -7.58 -12.30 -21.70
C GLN A 78 -8.40 -11.01 -21.63
N SER A 79 -9.45 -10.98 -20.81
CA SER A 79 -10.32 -9.82 -20.71
C SER A 79 -9.62 -8.67 -19.99
N PRO A 80 -9.79 -7.42 -20.46
CA PRO A 80 -9.22 -6.23 -19.82
C PRO A 80 -9.91 -5.87 -18.48
N SER A 81 -10.86 -6.68 -18.02
CA SER A 81 -11.66 -6.46 -16.81
C SER A 81 -11.65 -7.71 -15.95
N ILE A 82 -11.20 -7.57 -14.72
CA ILE A 82 -11.19 -8.63 -13.70
C ILE A 82 -12.22 -8.24 -12.63
N GLY A 83 -13.11 -9.18 -12.29
CA GLY A 83 -14.10 -9.00 -11.24
C GLY A 83 -13.57 -9.52 -9.90
N PHE A 84 -13.58 -8.67 -8.87
CA PHE A 84 -13.33 -9.06 -7.48
C PHE A 84 -14.63 -9.05 -6.67
N VAL A 85 -14.86 -10.08 -5.87
CA VAL A 85 -15.95 -10.12 -4.89
C VAL A 85 -15.58 -9.20 -3.72
N VAL A 86 -16.29 -8.08 -3.54
CA VAL A 86 -16.01 -7.11 -2.45
C VAL A 86 -16.82 -7.36 -1.20
N SER A 87 -17.95 -8.06 -1.30
CA SER A 87 -18.58 -8.68 -0.15
C SER A 87 -19.30 -9.95 -0.58
N SER A 88 -19.42 -10.89 0.34
CA SER A 88 -20.23 -12.09 0.19
C SER A 88 -20.98 -12.31 1.49
N TYR A 89 -22.28 -12.58 1.37
CA TYR A 89 -23.12 -12.97 2.50
C TYR A 89 -23.91 -14.19 2.08
N CYS A 90 -23.79 -15.29 2.81
CA CYS A 90 -24.54 -16.51 2.57
C CYS A 90 -25.42 -16.81 3.80
N GLN A 91 -26.73 -16.93 3.58
CA GLN A 91 -27.65 -17.39 4.60
C GLN A 91 -28.09 -18.82 4.31
N TYR A 92 -27.79 -19.74 5.23
CA TYR A 92 -28.17 -21.15 5.16
C TYR A 92 -29.54 -21.36 5.82
N PHE A 93 -30.45 -22.08 5.16
CA PHE A 93 -31.77 -22.35 5.74
C PHE A 93 -32.10 -23.83 5.89
N SER A 94 -31.40 -24.73 5.19
CA SER A 94 -31.47 -26.18 5.38
C SER A 94 -30.17 -26.83 4.89
N PRO A 95 -29.68 -27.88 5.58
CA PRO A 95 -28.52 -28.64 5.12
C PRO A 95 -28.88 -29.55 3.94
N THR A 96 -27.86 -29.95 3.19
CA THR A 96 -27.88 -31.06 2.21
C THR A 96 -26.70 -31.97 2.48
N SER A 97 -26.73 -33.17 1.93
CA SER A 97 -25.70 -34.19 2.08
C SER A 97 -25.47 -34.90 0.75
N TYR A 98 -24.24 -35.35 0.52
CA TYR A 98 -23.98 -36.33 -0.52
C TYR A 98 -24.77 -37.64 -0.26
N PRO A 99 -25.31 -38.32 -1.30
CA PRO A 99 -25.34 -37.92 -2.72
C PRO A 99 -26.62 -37.16 -3.08
N SER A 100 -26.47 -35.92 -3.52
CA SER A 100 -27.56 -35.08 -4.00
C SER A 100 -27.16 -34.22 -5.21
N ILE A 101 -28.13 -33.91 -6.07
CA ILE A 101 -27.97 -32.99 -7.20
C ILE A 101 -28.51 -31.63 -6.81
N ILE A 102 -27.63 -30.63 -6.84
CA ILE A 102 -27.93 -29.28 -6.42
C ILE A 102 -28.18 -28.42 -7.65
N SER A 103 -29.34 -27.79 -7.74
CA SER A 103 -29.64 -26.78 -8.76
C SER A 103 -29.29 -25.40 -8.20
N ALA A 104 -28.22 -24.78 -8.71
CA ALA A 104 -27.86 -23.41 -8.39
C ALA A 104 -28.55 -22.46 -9.37
N GLY A 105 -29.19 -21.40 -8.87
CA GLY A 105 -29.89 -20.38 -9.63
C GLY A 105 -29.27 -19.01 -9.47
N LEU A 106 -29.13 -18.24 -10.56
CA LEU A 106 -28.53 -16.90 -10.58
C LEU A 106 -29.57 -15.84 -10.98
N LEU A 107 -29.50 -14.70 -10.29
CA LEU A 107 -30.25 -13.47 -10.52
C LEU A 107 -29.35 -12.24 -10.33
N ILE A 108 -29.65 -11.15 -11.04
CA ILE A 108 -29.00 -9.85 -10.80
C ILE A 108 -29.93 -8.93 -10.01
N LYS A 109 -29.55 -8.61 -8.77
CA LYS A 109 -30.33 -7.73 -7.89
C LYS A 109 -30.17 -6.27 -8.29
N LYS A 110 -28.93 -5.84 -8.56
CA LYS A 110 -28.61 -4.44 -8.90
C LYS A 110 -27.39 -4.37 -9.79
N ILE A 111 -27.40 -3.41 -10.72
CA ILE A 111 -26.26 -3.07 -11.58
C ILE A 111 -25.94 -1.60 -11.34
N GLY A 112 -24.78 -1.34 -10.74
CA GLY A 112 -24.24 -0.01 -10.51
C GLY A 112 -23.44 0.52 -11.70
N LYS A 113 -22.59 1.52 -11.42
CA LYS A 113 -21.64 2.07 -12.41
C LYS A 113 -20.39 1.21 -12.56
N SER A 114 -19.90 0.67 -11.43
CA SER A 114 -18.68 -0.15 -11.32
C SER A 114 -18.88 -1.42 -10.48
N SER A 115 -20.11 -1.71 -10.05
CA SER A 115 -20.44 -2.90 -9.27
C SER A 115 -21.69 -3.62 -9.78
N VAL A 116 -21.74 -4.94 -9.56
CA VAL A 116 -22.89 -5.78 -9.86
C VAL A 116 -23.20 -6.64 -8.66
N ASP A 117 -24.46 -6.60 -8.20
CA ASP A 117 -24.95 -7.37 -7.07
C ASP A 117 -25.63 -8.64 -7.61
N TYR A 118 -24.95 -9.77 -7.50
CA TYR A 118 -25.51 -11.08 -7.80
C TYR A 118 -26.34 -11.59 -6.63
N GLN A 119 -27.38 -12.36 -6.94
CA GLN A 119 -28.09 -13.19 -5.99
C GLN A 119 -28.05 -14.63 -6.50
N VAL A 120 -27.50 -15.52 -5.69
CA VAL A 120 -27.51 -16.96 -5.97
C VAL A 120 -28.43 -17.66 -4.98
N GLY A 121 -29.29 -18.54 -5.50
CA GLY A 121 -30.15 -19.43 -4.74
C GLY A 121 -29.76 -20.87 -5.00
N ILE A 122 -29.70 -21.69 -3.96
CA ILE A 122 -29.39 -23.11 -4.05
C ILE A 122 -30.67 -23.93 -3.85
N PHE A 123 -30.83 -25.04 -4.57
CA PHE A 123 -32.06 -25.85 -4.59
C PHE A 123 -31.71 -27.35 -4.71
N GLU A 124 -32.53 -28.24 -4.16
CA GLU A 124 -32.46 -29.70 -4.30
C GLU A 124 -33.89 -30.21 -4.51
N ASP A 125 -34.09 -31.12 -5.47
CA ASP A 125 -35.42 -31.67 -5.81
C ASP A 125 -36.51 -30.62 -6.08
N ASN A 126 -36.14 -29.48 -6.66
CA ASN A 126 -37.01 -28.30 -6.85
C ASN A 126 -37.55 -27.68 -5.55
N GLN A 127 -37.09 -28.15 -4.39
CA GLN A 127 -37.28 -27.53 -3.09
C GLN A 127 -36.09 -26.61 -2.80
N ALA A 128 -36.36 -25.47 -2.17
CA ALA A 128 -35.32 -24.48 -1.92
C ALA A 128 -34.42 -24.87 -0.75
N LEU A 129 -33.26 -25.46 -1.05
CA LEU A 129 -32.10 -25.46 -0.17
C LEU A 129 -31.50 -24.06 -0.12
N LYS A 130 -32.16 -23.15 0.59
CA LYS A 130 -31.71 -21.78 0.54
C LYS A 130 -30.29 -21.65 1.11
N ALA A 131 -29.35 -21.41 0.21
CA ALA A 131 -28.22 -20.53 0.42
C ALA A 131 -28.52 -19.32 -0.46
N ALA A 132 -28.78 -18.18 0.17
CA ALA A 132 -28.92 -16.90 -0.51
C ALA A 132 -27.57 -16.19 -0.45
N ALA A 133 -26.83 -16.19 -1.54
CA ALA A 133 -25.56 -15.47 -1.60
C ALA A 133 -25.70 -14.16 -2.35
N MET A 134 -25.45 -13.06 -1.65
CA MET A 134 -25.32 -11.74 -2.27
C MET A 134 -23.83 -11.44 -2.42
N ALA A 135 -23.34 -11.43 -3.65
CA ALA A 135 -21.95 -11.08 -3.95
C ALA A 135 -21.93 -9.80 -4.79
N PRO A 136 -21.80 -8.60 -4.21
CA PRO A 136 -21.35 -7.46 -4.98
C PRO A 136 -19.93 -7.73 -5.47
N ILE A 137 -19.76 -7.83 -6.79
CA ILE A 137 -18.45 -7.69 -7.42
C ILE A 137 -18.26 -6.20 -7.65
N ALA A 138 -17.24 -5.59 -7.03
CA ALA A 138 -16.90 -4.19 -7.27
C ALA A 138 -15.42 -4.07 -7.64
N GLU A 139 -15.17 -3.23 -8.63
CA GLU A 139 -13.82 -2.87 -9.04
C GLU A 139 -13.23 -1.88 -8.02
N THR A 140 -12.63 -2.36 -6.93
CA THR A 140 -11.78 -1.51 -6.08
C THR A 140 -10.37 -1.49 -6.65
N LYS A 141 -10.15 -0.62 -7.64
CA LYS A 141 -8.81 -0.05 -7.81
C LYS A 141 -8.51 0.72 -6.53
N ILE A 142 -7.34 0.53 -5.92
CA ILE A 142 -6.81 1.52 -4.99
C ILE A 142 -6.63 2.79 -5.84
N VAL A 143 -7.62 3.67 -5.83
CA VAL A 143 -7.58 4.93 -6.54
C VAL A 143 -6.70 5.84 -5.70
N LEU A 144 -5.40 5.79 -5.96
CA LEU A 144 -4.48 6.80 -5.46
C LEU A 144 -4.92 8.16 -6.00
N ALA A 145 -4.70 9.21 -5.21
CA ALA A 145 -4.99 10.57 -5.64
C ALA A 145 -4.27 10.86 -6.98
N GLU A 146 -4.91 11.66 -7.83
CA GLU A 146 -4.32 12.04 -9.12
C GLU A 146 -2.96 12.71 -8.89
N GLY A 147 -1.90 12.14 -9.48
CA GLY A 147 -0.53 12.63 -9.32
C GLY A 147 0.21 12.11 -8.09
N TYR A 148 -0.37 11.23 -7.27
CA TYR A 148 0.30 10.66 -6.10
C TYR A 148 1.57 9.86 -6.47
N ALA A 149 1.64 9.32 -7.68
CA ALA A 149 2.87 8.70 -8.19
C ALA A 149 4.08 9.65 -8.19
N TRP A 150 3.85 10.96 -8.37
CA TRP A 150 4.91 11.96 -8.28
C TRP A 150 5.40 12.17 -6.85
N ILE A 151 4.51 12.06 -5.86
CA ILE A 151 4.89 12.09 -4.44
C ILE A 151 5.78 10.88 -4.10
N LEU A 152 5.46 9.71 -4.63
CA LEU A 152 6.31 8.52 -4.48
C LEU A 152 7.67 8.72 -5.14
N LEU A 153 7.71 9.34 -6.31
CA LEU A 153 8.97 9.66 -6.98
C LEU A 153 9.81 10.64 -6.15
N GLU A 154 9.22 11.67 -5.56
CA GLU A 154 9.94 12.58 -4.66
C GLU A 154 10.50 11.88 -3.43
N ALA A 155 9.73 10.97 -2.82
CA ALA A 155 10.21 10.16 -1.70
C ALA A 155 11.45 9.32 -2.11
N VAL A 156 11.43 8.73 -3.31
CA VAL A 156 12.59 8.01 -3.85
C VAL A 156 13.77 8.96 -4.09
N ILE A 157 13.54 10.14 -4.66
CA ILE A 157 14.59 11.15 -4.88
C ILE A 157 15.23 11.58 -3.55
N ILE A 158 14.43 11.81 -2.51
CA ILE A 158 14.92 12.15 -1.16
C ILE A 158 15.81 11.03 -0.61
N CYS A 159 15.40 9.77 -0.76
CA CYS A 159 16.21 8.61 -0.35
C CYS A 159 17.54 8.54 -1.12
N ILE A 160 17.51 8.71 -2.45
CA ILE A 160 18.72 8.73 -3.28
C ILE A 160 19.64 9.89 -2.87
N HIS A 161 19.09 11.08 -2.64
CA HIS A 161 19.85 12.25 -2.23
C HIS A 161 20.52 12.07 -0.86
N MET A 162 19.83 11.43 0.09
CA MET A 162 20.40 11.04 1.37
C MET A 162 21.54 10.02 1.21
N LEU A 163 21.39 9.01 0.35
CA LEU A 163 22.45 8.04 0.03
C LEU A 163 23.68 8.72 -0.59
N ILE A 164 23.48 9.64 -1.54
CA ILE A 164 24.57 10.42 -2.16
C ILE A 164 25.30 11.26 -1.11
N THR A 165 24.59 11.86 -0.17
CA THR A 165 25.20 12.61 0.94
C THR A 165 26.08 11.69 1.81
N GLY A 166 25.64 10.46 2.07
CA GLY A 166 26.44 9.46 2.79
C GLY A 166 27.69 9.02 2.01
N MET A 167 27.55 8.78 0.71
CA MET A 167 28.70 8.45 -0.16
C MET A 167 29.71 9.59 -0.22
N THR A 168 29.25 10.84 -0.24
CA THR A 168 30.12 12.03 -0.20
C THR A 168 30.94 12.04 1.10
N MET A 169 30.30 11.77 2.24
CA MET A 169 31.00 11.67 3.53
C MET A 169 32.02 10.53 3.56
N ALA A 170 31.66 9.36 3.01
CA ALA A 170 32.57 8.22 2.92
C ALA A 170 33.81 8.53 2.06
N SER A 171 33.63 9.26 0.96
CA SER A 171 34.73 9.71 0.09
C SER A 171 35.64 10.72 0.81
N VAL A 172 35.06 11.70 1.50
CA VAL A 172 35.83 12.68 2.31
C VAL A 172 36.61 11.99 3.42
N ARG A 173 36.01 10.99 4.07
CA ARG A 173 36.67 10.18 5.09
C ARG A 173 37.90 9.46 4.56
N LYS A 174 37.79 8.79 3.41
CA LYS A 174 38.94 8.10 2.77
C LYS A 174 40.04 9.07 2.36
N ARG A 175 39.68 10.31 2.00
CA ARG A 175 40.65 11.36 1.65
C ARG A 175 41.48 11.78 2.85
N PHE A 176 40.86 12.05 3.99
CA PHE A 176 41.57 12.50 5.20
C PHE A 176 42.31 11.36 5.92
N PHE A 177 41.73 10.16 5.96
CA PHE A 177 42.33 8.98 6.58
C PHE A 177 42.97 8.08 5.53
N SER A 178 43.91 8.63 4.76
CA SER A 178 44.66 7.92 3.73
C SER A 178 45.72 6.99 4.34
N LYS A 179 46.32 6.12 3.52
CA LYS A 179 47.45 5.28 3.96
C LYS A 179 48.62 6.11 4.50
N GLU A 180 48.92 7.23 3.84
CA GLU A 180 49.99 8.16 4.23
C GLU A 180 49.72 8.78 5.60
N PHE A 181 48.46 9.12 5.90
CA PHE A 181 48.06 9.62 7.22
C PHE A 181 48.41 8.60 8.33
N TYR A 182 48.08 7.32 8.12
CA TYR A 182 48.41 6.28 9.09
C TYR A 182 49.92 6.06 9.23
N GLU A 183 50.66 6.04 8.13
CA GLU A 183 52.12 5.88 8.18
C GLU A 183 52.80 7.02 8.95
N LYS A 184 52.30 8.25 8.79
CA LYS A 184 52.83 9.44 9.47
C LYS A 184 52.49 9.49 10.96
N HIS A 185 51.23 9.23 11.33
CA HIS A 185 50.75 9.45 12.70
C HIS A 185 50.69 8.17 13.55
N PHE A 186 50.74 6.99 12.93
CA PHE A 186 50.63 5.70 13.60
C PHE A 186 51.62 4.67 13.00
N PRO A 187 52.94 4.77 13.29
CA PRO A 187 53.96 3.91 12.67
C PRO A 187 53.74 2.40 12.89
N GLN A 188 53.13 2.03 14.01
CA GLN A 188 52.78 0.64 14.36
C GLN A 188 51.62 0.07 13.51
N TYR A 189 50.95 0.90 12.70
CA TYR A 189 49.81 0.52 11.86
C TYR A 189 50.06 -0.69 10.97
N LYS A 190 51.29 -0.84 10.46
CA LYS A 190 51.68 -1.99 9.61
C LYS A 190 51.77 -3.31 10.38
N GLN A 191 51.92 -3.25 11.71
CA GLN A 191 52.07 -4.40 12.59
C GLN A 191 50.73 -4.84 13.21
N LEU A 192 49.68 -4.02 13.09
CA LEU A 192 48.35 -4.34 13.60
C LEU A 192 47.70 -5.47 12.79
N GLY A 193 47.11 -6.44 13.48
CA GLY A 193 46.29 -7.49 12.88
C GLY A 193 45.05 -6.92 12.18
N LYS A 194 44.46 -7.69 11.24
CA LYS A 194 43.34 -7.25 10.39
C LYS A 194 42.16 -6.62 11.16
N VAL A 195 41.88 -7.10 12.38
CA VAL A 195 40.77 -6.63 13.22
C VAL A 195 41.04 -5.26 13.85
N MET A 196 42.30 -4.94 14.15
CA MET A 196 42.70 -3.68 14.81
C MET A 196 43.20 -2.63 13.83
N LYS A 197 43.29 -2.94 12.54
CA LYS A 197 43.80 -2.04 11.52
C LYS A 197 42.69 -1.07 11.07
N PRO A 198 42.72 0.22 11.47
CA PRO A 198 41.73 1.19 11.01
C PRO A 198 41.89 1.38 9.49
N ASP A 199 40.91 0.92 8.72
CA ASP A 199 40.85 1.15 7.28
C ASP A 199 39.74 2.17 7.00
N GLY A 200 40.03 3.09 6.08
CA GLY A 200 39.09 4.14 5.69
C GLY A 200 38.60 5.02 6.84
N GLY A 201 39.33 5.16 7.94
CA GLY A 201 39.01 6.07 9.03
C GLY A 201 38.04 5.53 10.08
N TYR A 202 37.69 4.23 10.04
CA TYR A 202 36.83 3.60 11.04
C TYR A 202 37.65 3.08 12.23
N PRO A 203 37.07 3.03 13.45
CA PRO A 203 35.69 3.40 13.81
C PRO A 203 35.49 4.89 14.17
N ASP A 204 36.50 5.73 13.96
CA ASP A 204 36.48 7.13 14.40
C ASP A 204 35.35 7.92 13.73
N ASP A 205 34.54 8.62 14.52
CA ASP A 205 33.43 9.41 14.01
C ASP A 205 33.76 10.92 13.95
N GLY A 206 35.02 11.34 14.02
CA GLY A 206 35.42 12.75 13.96
C GLY A 206 35.72 13.38 15.31
N GLN A 207 35.63 12.61 16.39
CA GLN A 207 36.02 13.00 17.74
C GLN A 207 36.95 11.98 18.41
N GLY A 208 37.40 10.96 17.67
CA GLY A 208 38.26 9.92 18.20
C GLY A 208 39.74 10.18 18.00
N ARG A 209 40.52 9.11 18.24
CA ARG A 209 41.99 9.10 18.21
C ARG A 209 42.59 9.46 16.84
N LEU A 210 41.90 9.15 15.75
CA LEU A 210 42.34 9.49 14.40
C LEU A 210 42.04 10.97 14.12
N ALA A 211 40.83 11.42 14.45
CA ALA A 211 40.43 12.81 14.22
C ALA A 211 41.30 13.81 14.99
N ASP A 212 41.78 13.46 16.19
CA ASP A 212 42.73 14.24 17.00
C ASP A 212 44.08 14.53 16.30
N LYS A 213 44.43 13.77 15.26
CA LYS A 213 45.68 13.96 14.50
C LYS A 213 45.51 14.76 13.22
N LEU A 214 44.28 15.19 12.90
CA LEU A 214 44.03 16.10 11.80
C LEU A 214 44.47 17.53 12.18
N SER A 215 44.75 18.35 11.17
CA SER A 215 44.87 19.80 11.39
C SER A 215 43.51 20.38 11.80
N ASP A 216 43.50 21.52 12.49
CA ASP A 216 42.24 22.16 12.91
C ASP A 216 41.31 22.44 11.71
N GLU A 217 41.87 22.81 10.56
CA GLU A 217 41.14 23.07 9.32
C GLU A 217 40.54 21.77 8.74
N ASP A 218 41.32 20.70 8.67
CA ASP A 218 40.87 19.40 8.18
C ASP A 218 39.84 18.78 9.12
N TRP A 219 40.04 18.92 10.43
CA TRP A 219 39.11 18.47 11.46
C TRP A 219 37.77 19.20 11.34
N PHE A 220 37.80 20.52 11.16
CA PHE A 220 36.60 21.34 10.99
C PHE A 220 35.86 20.96 9.71
N THR A 221 36.60 20.79 8.61
CA THR A 221 36.03 20.37 7.31
C THR A 221 35.41 18.99 7.42
N PHE A 222 36.12 18.01 7.95
CA PHE A 222 35.63 16.64 8.15
C PHE A 222 34.33 16.63 8.98
N ASN A 223 34.31 17.34 10.11
CA ASN A 223 33.15 17.38 10.99
C ASN A 223 31.95 18.14 10.37
N ASN A 224 32.19 19.13 9.51
CA ASN A 224 31.12 19.80 8.78
C ASN A 224 30.44 18.86 7.77
N TYR A 225 31.21 18.09 7.00
CA TYR A 225 30.64 17.08 6.09
C TYR A 225 29.86 16.01 6.87
N ARG A 226 30.41 15.55 7.99
CA ARG A 226 29.73 14.58 8.87
C ARG A 226 28.42 15.14 9.39
N ARG A 227 28.39 16.36 9.91
CA ARG A 227 27.18 16.91 10.51
C ARG A 227 26.10 17.19 9.48
N ALA A 228 26.48 17.58 8.25
CA ALA A 228 25.54 17.70 7.13
C ALA A 228 24.86 16.36 6.81
N HIS A 229 25.63 15.26 6.81
CA HIS A 229 25.10 13.90 6.60
C HIS A 229 24.23 13.41 7.75
N MET A 230 24.73 13.45 8.99
CA MET A 230 24.01 12.97 10.18
C MET A 230 22.69 13.70 10.36
N ASN A 231 22.68 15.03 10.17
CA ASN A 231 21.44 15.79 10.25
C ASN A 231 20.41 15.37 9.17
N TYR A 232 20.87 14.90 8.00
CA TYR A 232 19.94 14.41 6.97
C TYR A 232 19.34 13.08 7.40
N LEU A 233 20.17 12.18 7.90
CA LEU A 233 19.74 10.87 8.38
C LEU A 233 18.78 10.99 9.58
N GLU A 234 19.07 11.89 10.53
CA GLU A 234 18.18 12.24 11.65
C GLU A 234 16.83 12.81 11.16
N GLY A 235 16.84 13.63 10.11
CA GLY A 235 15.65 14.32 9.59
C GLY A 235 14.87 13.57 8.50
N GLY A 236 15.36 12.41 8.02
CA GLY A 236 14.79 11.71 6.86
C GLY A 236 13.34 11.27 7.07
N PHE A 237 13.02 10.72 8.24
CA PHE A 237 11.65 10.33 8.57
C PHE A 237 10.72 11.53 8.74
N ALA A 238 11.26 12.65 9.24
CA ALA A 238 10.52 13.89 9.44
C ALA A 238 10.08 14.55 8.12
N VAL A 239 10.62 14.14 6.97
CA VAL A 239 10.13 14.58 5.65
C VAL A 239 9.33 13.49 4.93
N ILE A 240 9.83 12.25 4.89
CA ILE A 240 9.22 11.18 4.07
C ILE A 240 7.81 10.86 4.55
N VAL A 241 7.61 10.69 5.87
CA VAL A 241 6.30 10.30 6.40
C VAL A 241 5.25 11.39 6.19
N PRO A 242 5.49 12.67 6.54
CA PRO A 242 4.54 13.74 6.27
C PRO A 242 4.30 13.98 4.77
N LEU A 243 5.32 13.80 3.91
CA LEU A 243 5.17 13.91 2.45
C LEU A 243 4.19 12.88 1.91
N LEU A 244 4.36 11.60 2.28
CA LEU A 244 3.48 10.52 1.85
C LEU A 244 2.04 10.73 2.35
N ILE A 245 1.86 11.06 3.63
CA ILE A 245 0.53 11.30 4.20
C ILE A 245 -0.15 12.51 3.54
N SER A 246 0.57 13.63 3.45
CA SER A 246 0.03 14.86 2.85
C SER A 246 -0.33 14.67 1.39
N GLY A 247 0.46 13.87 0.65
CA GLY A 247 0.20 13.58 -0.75
C GLY A 247 -1.15 12.92 -1.01
N LEU A 248 -1.72 12.21 -0.03
CA LEU A 248 -3.00 11.52 -0.17
C LEU A 248 -4.20 12.47 -0.23
N SER A 249 -4.14 13.59 0.48
CA SER A 249 -5.24 14.59 0.53
C SER A 249 -4.91 15.89 -0.20
N TYR A 250 -3.63 16.26 -0.27
CA TYR A 250 -3.14 17.55 -0.75
C TYR A 250 -2.02 17.40 -1.78
N THR A 251 -2.21 16.53 -2.78
CA THR A 251 -1.15 16.11 -3.72
C THR A 251 -0.36 17.26 -4.34
N ARG A 252 -1.01 18.32 -4.83
CA ARG A 252 -0.32 19.45 -5.48
C ARG A 252 0.57 20.24 -4.52
N VAL A 253 0.06 20.54 -3.32
CA VAL A 253 0.80 21.34 -2.33
C VAL A 253 1.92 20.51 -1.72
N ALA A 254 1.66 19.23 -1.44
CA ALA A 254 2.67 18.29 -0.98
C ALA A 254 3.82 18.16 -1.98
N PHE A 255 3.51 18.07 -3.27
CA PHE A 255 4.51 18.01 -4.34
C PHE A 255 5.39 19.27 -4.39
N ILE A 256 4.78 20.46 -4.36
CA ILE A 256 5.56 21.72 -4.35
C ILE A 256 6.44 21.78 -3.10
N ALA A 257 5.91 21.43 -1.93
CA ALA A 257 6.67 21.41 -0.69
C ALA A 257 7.82 20.38 -0.71
N GLY A 258 7.62 19.21 -1.34
CA GLY A 258 8.66 18.19 -1.57
C GLY A 258 9.81 18.71 -2.42
N LEU A 259 9.53 19.35 -3.55
CA LEU A 259 10.54 19.99 -4.40
C LEU A 259 11.32 21.08 -3.67
N VAL A 260 10.61 21.96 -2.94
CA VAL A 260 11.23 23.01 -2.13
C VAL A 260 12.14 22.39 -1.08
N TYR A 261 11.71 21.31 -0.41
CA TYR A 261 12.53 20.59 0.55
C TYR A 261 13.82 20.05 -0.08
N ILE A 262 13.74 19.39 -1.23
CA ILE A 262 14.91 18.80 -1.91
C ILE A 262 15.95 19.89 -2.24
N VAL A 263 15.52 21.01 -2.82
CA VAL A 263 16.40 22.13 -3.16
C VAL A 263 16.97 22.79 -1.90
N ALA A 264 16.13 23.07 -0.91
CA ALA A 264 16.56 23.65 0.36
C ALA A 264 17.57 22.75 1.08
N ARG A 265 17.41 21.42 0.98
CA ARG A 265 18.31 20.45 1.56
C ARG A 265 19.69 20.45 0.91
N GLU A 266 19.77 20.64 -0.41
CA GLU A 266 21.05 20.76 -1.09
C GLU A 266 21.76 22.06 -0.72
N ILE A 267 21.03 23.19 -0.68
CA ILE A 267 21.56 24.49 -0.21
C ILE A 267 22.06 24.38 1.22
N TYR A 268 21.27 23.75 2.12
CA TYR A 268 21.66 23.49 3.51
C TYR A 268 22.96 22.69 3.57
N SER A 269 23.05 21.59 2.82
CA SER A 269 24.18 20.66 2.87
C SER A 269 25.47 21.32 2.34
N GLN A 270 25.39 22.05 1.23
CA GLN A 270 26.52 22.80 0.69
C GLN A 270 26.96 23.93 1.62
N GLY A 271 26.01 24.70 2.15
CA GLY A 271 26.29 25.78 3.10
C GLY A 271 26.98 25.28 4.36
N TYR A 272 26.52 24.13 4.88
CA TYR A 272 27.15 23.48 6.04
C TYR A 272 28.58 23.03 5.72
N ARG A 273 28.80 22.38 4.57
CA ARG A 273 30.13 21.88 4.17
C ARG A 273 31.16 23.00 3.98
N ARG A 274 30.74 24.18 3.50
CA ARG A 274 31.64 25.30 3.19
C ARG A 274 31.91 26.23 4.37
N SER A 275 30.89 26.51 5.18
CA SER A 275 30.97 27.58 6.19
C SER A 275 30.37 27.18 7.54
N GLY A 276 30.24 25.88 7.78
CA GLY A 276 29.74 25.31 9.02
C GLY A 276 28.32 25.77 9.35
N SER A 277 28.06 25.96 10.65
CA SER A 277 26.71 26.20 11.17
C SER A 277 26.05 27.48 10.66
N LYS A 278 26.83 28.52 10.30
CA LYS A 278 26.29 29.79 9.77
C LYS A 278 25.90 29.68 8.30
N GLY A 279 26.66 28.94 7.50
CA GLY A 279 26.41 28.78 6.06
C GLY A 279 25.10 28.04 5.73
N ARG A 280 24.58 27.24 6.68
CA ARG A 280 23.36 26.45 6.49
C ARG A 280 22.06 27.26 6.61
N LEU A 281 22.10 28.48 7.14
CA LEU A 281 20.92 29.19 7.65
C LEU A 281 19.82 29.40 6.59
N VAL A 282 20.21 29.81 5.38
CA VAL A 282 19.26 30.02 4.27
C VAL A 282 18.55 28.73 3.89
N GLY A 283 19.31 27.64 3.78
CA GLY A 283 18.76 26.32 3.52
C GLY A 283 17.88 25.83 4.67
N ALA A 284 18.26 26.11 5.93
CA ALA A 284 17.51 25.70 7.11
C ALA A 284 16.13 26.37 7.18
N LEU A 285 16.05 27.69 7.02
CA LEU A 285 14.78 28.42 7.07
C LEU A 285 13.81 27.95 5.98
N THR A 286 14.33 27.69 4.78
CA THR A 286 13.51 27.21 3.65
C THR A 286 13.05 25.77 3.88
N LEU A 287 13.93 24.93 4.43
CA LEU A 287 13.63 23.54 4.78
C LEU A 287 12.58 23.47 5.89
N ASP A 288 12.69 24.29 6.92
CA ASP A 288 11.76 24.35 8.04
C ASP A 288 10.36 24.81 7.59
N ALA A 289 10.28 25.76 6.66
CA ALA A 289 9.01 26.18 6.07
C ALA A 289 8.34 25.05 5.27
N ALA A 290 9.10 24.30 4.47
CA ALA A 290 8.60 23.14 3.73
C ALA A 290 8.13 22.03 4.68
N LEU A 291 8.92 21.73 5.72
CA LEU A 291 8.55 20.76 6.75
C LEU A 291 7.28 21.17 7.48
N LEU A 292 7.19 22.41 7.97
CA LEU A 292 6.00 22.90 8.67
C LEU A 292 4.74 22.74 7.80
N THR A 293 4.87 23.01 6.51
CA THR A 293 3.78 22.82 5.53
C THR A 293 3.36 21.35 5.44
N LEU A 294 4.31 20.44 5.24
CA LEU A 294 4.05 19.00 5.15
C LEU A 294 3.49 18.43 6.46
N TRP A 295 4.03 18.82 7.61
CA TRP A 295 3.56 18.36 8.91
C TRP A 295 2.14 18.83 9.20
N SER A 296 1.83 20.10 8.90
CA SER A 296 0.49 20.66 9.09
C SER A 296 -0.55 19.92 8.24
N MET A 297 -0.22 19.66 6.96
CA MET A 297 -1.11 18.91 6.06
C MET A 297 -1.26 17.44 6.49
N ALA A 298 -0.18 16.79 6.94
CA ALA A 298 -0.22 15.41 7.39
C ALA A 298 -1.09 15.27 8.66
N LEU A 299 -0.88 16.14 9.64
CA LEU A 299 -1.68 16.15 10.87
C LEU A 299 -3.16 16.41 10.58
N TYR A 300 -3.46 17.41 9.73
CA TYR A 300 -4.83 17.70 9.33
C TYR A 300 -5.46 16.51 8.59
N THR A 301 -4.73 15.87 7.68
CA THR A 301 -5.19 14.69 6.94
C THR A 301 -5.56 13.56 7.89
N CYS A 302 -4.66 13.19 8.80
CA CYS A 302 -4.89 12.14 9.78
C CYS A 302 -6.09 12.46 10.70
N PHE A 303 -6.16 13.70 11.19
CA PHE A 303 -7.25 14.13 12.06
C PHE A 303 -8.60 14.09 11.35
N HIS A 304 -8.66 14.58 10.12
CA HIS A 304 -9.88 14.59 9.32
C HIS A 304 -10.35 13.17 8.97
N TRP A 305 -9.43 12.31 8.53
CA TRP A 305 -9.74 10.90 8.21
C TRP A 305 -10.17 10.11 9.44
N GLY A 306 -9.65 10.47 10.62
CA GLY A 306 -10.05 9.91 11.91
C GLY A 306 -11.38 10.44 12.45
N ASN A 307 -12.19 11.15 11.68
CA ASN A 307 -13.43 11.82 12.12
C ASN A 307 -13.22 12.80 13.30
N GLY A 308 -12.05 13.43 13.35
CA GLY A 308 -11.66 14.41 14.36
C GLY A 308 -11.79 13.89 15.80
N LEU A 309 -12.18 14.77 16.72
CA LEU A 309 -12.36 14.42 18.13
C LEU A 309 -13.42 13.34 18.35
N SER A 310 -14.44 13.29 17.49
CA SER A 310 -15.52 12.31 17.63
C SER A 310 -15.07 10.89 17.34
N GLY A 311 -14.19 10.69 16.35
CA GLY A 311 -13.62 9.36 16.08
C GLY A 311 -12.57 8.97 17.11
N LEU A 312 -11.80 9.93 17.62
CA LEU A 312 -10.87 9.68 18.73
C LEU A 312 -11.62 9.23 20.01
N GLN A 313 -12.74 9.87 20.34
CA GLN A 313 -13.57 9.48 21.48
C GLN A 313 -14.09 8.06 21.35
N ARG A 314 -14.62 7.67 20.17
CA ARG A 314 -15.09 6.30 19.91
C ARG A 314 -14.00 5.23 19.94
N LEU A 315 -12.73 5.63 19.76
CA LEU A 315 -11.60 4.71 19.82
C LEU A 315 -11.18 4.45 21.27
N LEU A 316 -11.29 5.47 22.13
CA LEU A 316 -10.82 5.42 23.52
C LEU A 316 -11.89 4.94 24.51
N PHE A 317 -13.17 5.12 24.18
CA PHE A 317 -14.33 4.80 25.03
C PHE A 317 -15.36 4.03 24.22
#